data_AF-A0A0S1MKH5-F1
#
_entry.id   AF-A0A0S1MKH5-F1
#
_cell.length_a   1.000
_cell.length_b   1.000
_cell.length_c   1.000
_cell.angle_alpha   90.00
_cell.angle_beta   90.00
_cell.angle_gamma   90.00
#
_symmetry.space_group_name_H-M   'P 1'
#
loop_
_entity.id
_entity.type
_entity.pdbx_description
1 polymer ?
#
loop_
_entity_poly.entity_id
_entity_poly.type
_entity_poly.pdbx_seq_one_letter_code
_entity_poly.pdbx_strand_id
1 'polypeptide(L)'
;MQTKILLALCLVAISQVNAHGAITAVQGSNGMTGEAFGVDQSTPRDGTKRNPFQTDSSIIRDREIASGKSSACGRTLAGGNNEIGAAMSKAESAGIPSVSSDGKVQMTLHQVNGDGGGPYTCDVNASGDGKTFTPMTISTNIPGKNSRSGNYQQNRELMR
;
A
#
# COMPACT_ATOMS: atom_id res chain seq x y z
N MET A 1 15.37 -12.94 -54.77
CA MET A 1 15.00 -12.06 -53.64
C MET A 1 14.21 -12.86 -52.63
N GLN A 2 14.80 -13.24 -51.50
CA GLN A 2 14.08 -13.86 -50.38
C GLN A 2 13.68 -12.76 -49.40
N THR A 3 12.38 -12.46 -49.34
CA THR A 3 11.81 -11.45 -48.44
C THR A 3 11.79 -12.04 -47.02
N LYS A 4 12.65 -11.54 -46.13
CA LYS A 4 12.66 -11.91 -44.71
C LYS A 4 11.48 -11.23 -44.02
N ILE A 5 10.46 -12.02 -43.65
CA ILE A 5 9.39 -11.56 -42.76
C ILE A 5 9.96 -11.54 -41.35
N LEU A 6 10.32 -10.35 -40.85
CA LEU A 6 10.55 -10.14 -39.42
C LEU A 6 9.17 -10.08 -38.74
N LEU A 7 8.84 -11.14 -38.00
CA LEU A 7 7.71 -11.16 -37.07
C LEU A 7 8.13 -10.34 -35.83
N ALA A 8 7.70 -9.08 -35.75
CA ALA A 8 7.89 -8.25 -34.57
C ALA A 8 6.93 -8.74 -33.46
N LEU A 9 7.47 -9.46 -32.48
CA LEU A 9 6.76 -9.87 -31.27
C LEU A 9 6.60 -8.64 -30.36
N CYS A 10 5.50 -7.91 -30.48
CA CYS A 10 5.12 -6.88 -29.52
C CYS A 10 4.83 -7.55 -28.16
N LEU A 11 5.80 -7.54 -27.25
CA LEU A 11 5.55 -7.81 -25.83
C LEU A 11 4.68 -6.67 -25.29
N VAL A 12 3.38 -6.96 -25.10
CA VAL A 12 2.51 -6.11 -24.31
C VAL A 12 2.97 -6.24 -22.86
N ALA A 13 3.61 -5.20 -22.32
CA ALA A 13 3.90 -5.11 -20.90
C ALA A 13 2.57 -4.99 -20.14
N ILE A 14 2.08 -6.10 -19.61
CA ILE A 14 0.91 -6.12 -18.73
C ILE A 14 1.33 -5.36 -17.47
N SER A 15 0.80 -4.15 -17.26
CA SER A 15 0.95 -3.44 -16.00
C SER A 15 0.20 -4.22 -14.93
N GLN A 16 0.91 -5.05 -14.17
CA GLN A 16 0.36 -5.73 -13.01
C GLN A 16 0.08 -4.67 -11.94
N VAL A 17 -1.18 -4.42 -11.61
CA VAL A 17 -1.54 -3.77 -10.34
C VAL A 17 -1.59 -4.90 -9.33
N ASN A 18 -0.57 -4.98 -8.47
CA ASN A 18 -0.36 -6.16 -7.64
C ASN A 18 -1.40 -6.26 -6.51
N ALA A 19 -1.95 -5.16 -6.02
CA ALA A 19 -3.19 -5.13 -5.24
C ALA A 19 -3.65 -3.66 -5.07
N HIS A 20 -4.95 -3.43 -4.91
CA HIS A 20 -5.50 -2.11 -4.56
C HIS A 20 -6.15 -2.13 -3.17
N GLY A 21 -5.41 -1.65 -2.18
CA GLY A 21 -5.86 -1.55 -0.80
C GLY A 21 -5.38 -0.28 -0.13
N ALA A 22 -6.02 0.07 0.99
CA ALA A 22 -5.63 1.17 1.85
C ALA A 22 -5.49 0.65 3.30
N ILE A 23 -4.34 0.88 3.93
CA ILE A 23 -4.16 0.58 5.36
C ILE A 23 -4.79 1.72 6.16
N THR A 24 -5.96 1.44 6.74
CA THR A 24 -6.81 2.43 7.42
C THR A 24 -6.52 2.53 8.91
N ALA A 25 -5.93 1.49 9.49
CA ALA A 25 -5.53 1.50 10.89
C ALA A 25 -4.30 0.63 11.12
N VAL A 26 -3.42 1.08 12.00
CA VAL A 26 -2.32 0.32 12.60
C VAL A 26 -2.52 0.38 14.11
N GLN A 27 -2.88 -0.75 14.74
CA GLN A 27 -3.14 -0.80 16.17
C GLN A 27 -1.85 -1.07 16.95
N GLY A 28 -1.54 -0.17 17.89
CA GLY A 28 -0.40 -0.30 18.78
C GLY A 28 -0.75 -0.92 20.12
N SER A 29 0.23 -1.60 20.73
CA SER A 29 0.10 -2.16 22.08
C SER A 29 -0.02 -1.07 23.18
N ASN A 30 0.41 0.15 22.87
CA ASN A 30 0.27 1.36 23.69
C ASN A 30 -1.12 2.03 23.58
N GLY A 31 -2.09 1.40 22.91
CA GLY A 31 -3.43 1.96 22.72
C GLY A 31 -3.54 3.02 21.63
N MET A 32 -2.42 3.39 21.00
CA MET A 32 -2.42 4.33 19.87
C MET A 32 -2.84 3.64 18.59
N THR A 33 -3.54 4.38 17.72
CA THR A 33 -3.91 3.93 16.38
C THR A 33 -3.33 4.89 15.37
N GLY A 34 -2.52 4.36 14.46
CA GLY A 34 -1.96 5.09 13.33
C GLY A 34 -2.72 4.76 12.05
N GLU A 35 -2.38 5.47 10.99
CA GLU A 35 -2.89 5.28 9.64
C GLU A 35 -1.73 5.31 8.64
N ALA A 36 -1.92 4.75 7.44
CA ALA A 36 -0.89 4.86 6.42
C ALA A 36 -0.78 6.30 5.89
N PHE A 37 0.38 6.63 5.33
CA PHE A 37 0.62 7.97 4.79
C PHE A 37 -0.33 8.28 3.63
N GLY A 38 -0.83 9.52 3.64
CA GLY A 38 -1.76 10.03 2.63
C GLY A 38 -3.20 9.50 2.75
N VAL A 39 -3.46 8.55 3.65
CA VAL A 39 -4.82 8.08 3.96
C VAL A 39 -5.62 9.19 4.62
N ASP A 40 -6.87 9.31 4.21
CA ASP A 40 -7.83 10.26 4.75
C ASP A 40 -9.08 9.49 5.20
N GLN A 41 -9.31 9.46 6.52
CA GLN A 41 -10.45 8.77 7.12
C GLN A 41 -11.81 9.32 6.69
N SER A 42 -11.86 10.53 6.14
CA SER A 42 -13.09 11.11 5.57
C SER A 42 -13.41 10.59 4.16
N THR A 43 -12.47 9.88 3.51
CA THR A 43 -12.70 9.25 2.21
C THR A 43 -13.76 8.15 2.34
N PRO A 44 -14.91 8.27 1.65
CA PRO A 44 -15.93 7.22 1.69
C PRO A 44 -15.36 5.90 1.13
N ARG A 45 -15.67 4.78 1.78
CA ARG A 45 -15.13 3.45 1.42
C ARG A 45 -16.21 2.45 1.03
N ASP A 46 -17.35 2.96 0.58
CA ASP A 46 -18.57 2.25 0.20
C ASP A 46 -18.77 2.19 -1.33
N GLY A 47 -17.77 2.59 -2.11
CA GLY A 47 -17.83 2.59 -3.57
C GLY A 47 -16.50 2.22 -4.23
N THR A 48 -16.55 1.99 -5.55
CA THR A 48 -15.41 1.51 -6.35
C THR A 48 -14.99 2.46 -7.47
N LYS A 49 -15.59 3.66 -7.55
CA LYS A 49 -15.18 4.70 -8.50
C LYS A 49 -13.94 5.41 -7.99
N ARG A 50 -13.06 5.84 -8.90
CA ARG A 50 -11.84 6.57 -8.53
C ARG A 50 -12.09 7.76 -7.59
N ASN A 51 -13.11 8.57 -7.86
CA ASN A 51 -13.49 9.72 -7.03
C ASN A 51 -14.90 9.47 -6.45
N PRO A 52 -15.11 9.61 -5.12
CA PRO A 52 -14.11 9.92 -4.08
C PRO A 52 -13.38 8.70 -3.53
N PHE A 53 -13.85 7.49 -3.80
CA PHE A 53 -13.61 6.32 -2.96
C PHE A 53 -12.17 5.78 -2.90
N GLN A 54 -11.27 6.27 -3.76
CA GLN A 54 -9.93 5.69 -3.94
C GLN A 54 -8.82 6.73 -3.92
N THR A 55 -9.16 8.00 -3.71
CA THR A 55 -8.21 9.10 -3.95
C THR A 55 -7.09 9.19 -2.92
N ASP A 56 -7.26 8.54 -1.78
CA ASP A 56 -6.34 8.51 -0.65
C ASP A 56 -5.50 7.23 -0.55
N SER A 57 -5.71 6.28 -1.46
CA SER A 57 -4.90 5.05 -1.53
C SER A 57 -3.54 5.37 -2.12
N SER A 58 -2.47 4.94 -1.43
CA SER A 58 -1.10 5.20 -1.86
C SER A 58 -0.73 4.42 -3.12
N ILE A 59 -0.20 5.14 -4.11
CA ILE A 59 0.35 4.60 -5.34
C ILE A 59 1.87 4.55 -5.16
N ILE A 60 2.41 3.34 -5.05
CA ILE A 60 3.84 3.08 -4.94
C ILE A 60 4.29 2.42 -6.25
N ARG A 61 5.24 3.06 -6.94
CA ARG A 61 5.76 2.58 -8.23
C ARG A 61 7.23 2.93 -8.35
N ASP A 62 8.06 1.94 -8.66
CA ASP A 62 9.51 2.12 -8.82
C ASP A 62 9.85 3.24 -9.80
N ARG A 63 9.09 3.36 -10.90
CA ARG A 63 9.28 4.43 -11.88
C ARG A 63 8.98 5.83 -11.34
N GLU A 64 8.04 5.96 -10.40
CA GLU A 64 7.71 7.27 -9.79
C GLU A 64 8.71 7.61 -8.68
N ILE A 65 9.22 6.60 -7.97
CA ILE A 65 10.33 6.74 -7.01
C ILE A 65 11.62 7.16 -7.76
N ALA A 66 12.00 6.42 -8.81
CA ALA A 66 13.21 6.67 -9.58
C ALA A 66 13.21 8.03 -10.29
N SER A 67 12.02 8.53 -10.69
CA SER A 67 11.89 9.85 -11.29
C SER A 67 11.75 10.99 -10.27
N GLY A 68 11.75 10.69 -8.96
CA GLY A 68 11.50 11.68 -7.90
C GLY A 68 10.08 12.25 -7.87
N LYS A 69 9.13 11.60 -8.55
CA LYS A 69 7.71 12.01 -8.55
C LYS A 69 7.02 11.62 -7.25
N SER A 70 7.50 10.58 -6.59
CA SER A 70 7.04 10.16 -5.27
C SER A 70 8.21 9.72 -4.39
N SER A 71 8.03 9.76 -3.07
CA SER A 71 8.92 9.13 -2.10
C SER A 71 8.79 7.60 -2.17
N ALA A 72 9.62 6.90 -1.39
CA ALA A 72 9.50 5.45 -1.20
C ALA A 72 8.14 5.03 -0.61
N CYS A 73 7.45 5.93 0.09
CA CYS A 73 6.09 5.72 0.61
C CYS A 73 4.98 6.12 -0.38
N GLY A 74 5.36 6.41 -1.63
CA GLY A 74 4.42 6.67 -2.73
C GLY A 74 3.74 8.03 -2.64
N ARG A 75 2.59 8.11 -3.30
CA ARG A 75 1.76 9.32 -3.38
C ARG A 75 0.29 8.95 -3.50
N THR A 76 -0.60 9.85 -3.11
CA THR A 76 -2.05 9.67 -3.34
C THR A 76 -2.54 10.56 -4.48
N LEU A 77 -3.77 10.33 -4.95
CA LEU A 77 -4.39 11.18 -5.97
C LEU A 77 -4.84 12.52 -5.38
N ALA A 78 -5.34 12.50 -4.14
CA ALA A 78 -5.81 13.69 -3.43
C ALA A 78 -4.67 14.50 -2.79
N GLY A 79 -3.73 13.82 -2.12
CA GLY A 79 -2.69 14.45 -1.30
C GLY A 79 -1.34 14.65 -2.00
N GLY A 80 -1.15 14.09 -3.20
CA GLY A 80 0.15 14.17 -3.87
C GLY A 80 1.21 13.32 -3.16
N ASN A 81 2.47 13.75 -3.21
CA ASN A 81 3.59 12.97 -2.66
C ASN A 81 3.46 12.76 -1.14
N ASN A 82 3.66 11.52 -0.69
CA ASN A 82 3.78 11.23 0.74
C ASN A 82 5.20 11.58 1.20
N GLU A 83 5.44 12.84 1.53
CA GLU A 83 6.73 13.28 2.06
C GLU A 83 7.01 12.62 3.42
N ILE A 84 8.02 11.75 3.48
CA ILE A 84 8.28 10.87 4.62
C ILE A 84 8.50 11.68 5.90
N GLY A 85 9.33 12.72 5.85
CA GLY A 85 9.60 13.56 7.02
C GLY A 85 8.34 14.23 7.57
N ALA A 86 7.52 14.81 6.69
CA ALA A 86 6.28 15.46 7.11
C ALA A 86 5.26 14.45 7.66
N ALA A 87 5.15 13.28 7.03
CA ALA A 87 4.25 12.23 7.47
C ALA A 87 4.68 11.62 8.80
N MET A 88 5.98 11.42 9.02
CA MET A 88 6.54 11.00 10.32
C MET A 88 6.29 12.05 11.41
N SER A 89 6.55 13.34 11.15
CA SER A 89 6.25 14.40 12.13
C SER A 89 4.75 14.49 12.48
N LYS A 90 3.86 14.26 11.50
CA LYS A 90 2.41 14.14 11.77
C LYS A 90 2.13 12.93 12.67
N ALA A 91 2.73 11.78 12.38
CA ALA A 91 2.54 10.55 13.17
C ALA A 91 3.09 10.69 14.60
N GLU A 92 4.25 11.32 14.79
CA GLU A 92 4.82 11.63 16.10
C GLU A 92 3.91 12.55 16.92
N SER A 93 3.35 13.57 16.28
CA SER A 93 2.43 14.53 16.92
C SER A 93 1.10 13.88 17.32
N ALA A 94 0.61 12.92 16.52
CA ALA A 94 -0.60 12.15 16.82
C ALA A 94 -0.33 10.99 17.80
N GLY A 95 0.93 10.56 17.91
CA GLY A 95 1.43 9.42 18.67
C GLY A 95 1.53 8.14 17.83
N ILE A 96 2.68 7.48 17.94
CA ILE A 96 3.04 6.32 17.12
C ILE A 96 2.57 5.02 17.78
N PRO A 97 1.87 4.12 17.05
CA PRO A 97 1.57 2.76 17.50
C PRO A 97 2.83 1.97 17.86
N SER A 98 2.88 1.40 19.06
CA SER A 98 3.97 0.51 19.45
C SER A 98 3.73 -0.93 18.99
N VAL A 99 4.81 -1.61 18.61
CA VAL A 99 4.82 -3.06 18.34
C VAL A 99 4.39 -3.83 19.60
N SER A 100 3.69 -4.95 19.44
CA SER A 100 3.35 -5.83 20.57
C SER A 100 4.59 -6.54 21.14
N SER A 101 4.47 -7.09 22.34
CA SER A 101 5.55 -7.83 23.01
C SER A 101 6.01 -9.08 22.26
N ASP A 102 5.18 -9.63 21.38
CA ASP A 102 5.51 -10.75 20.50
C ASP A 102 6.03 -10.32 19.11
N GLY A 103 6.39 -9.04 18.97
CA GLY A 103 7.03 -8.49 17.78
C GLY A 103 6.07 -8.22 16.61
N LYS A 104 4.75 -8.16 16.85
CA LYS A 104 3.75 -8.03 15.79
C LYS A 104 3.21 -6.61 15.65
N VAL A 105 2.80 -6.32 14.43
CA VAL A 105 2.01 -5.14 14.09
C VAL A 105 0.65 -5.61 13.58
N GLN A 106 -0.43 -5.12 14.18
CA GLN A 106 -1.79 -5.35 13.71
C GLN A 106 -2.20 -4.21 12.80
N MET A 107 -2.67 -4.54 11.60
CA MET A 107 -3.15 -3.55 10.63
C MET A 107 -4.53 -3.91 10.11
N THR A 108 -5.26 -2.89 9.68
CA THR A 108 -6.54 -3.03 9.02
C THR A 108 -6.42 -2.52 7.60
N LEU A 109 -6.49 -3.43 6.64
CA LEU A 109 -6.50 -3.12 5.22
C LEU A 109 -7.95 -3.10 4.70
N HIS A 110 -8.31 -1.99 4.08
CA HIS A 110 -9.50 -1.88 3.27
C HIS A 110 -9.16 -2.28 1.84
N GLN A 111 -9.79 -3.35 1.35
CA GLN A 111 -9.72 -3.73 -0.04
C GLN A 111 -10.62 -2.79 -0.87
N VAL A 112 -10.01 -1.97 -1.72
CA VAL A 112 -10.69 -0.87 -2.42
C VAL A 112 -11.64 -1.40 -3.51
N ASN A 113 -11.23 -2.44 -4.23
CA ASN A 113 -11.99 -3.03 -5.32
C ASN A 113 -11.55 -4.49 -5.55
N GLY A 114 -12.12 -5.14 -6.56
CA GLY A 114 -12.00 -6.60 -6.75
C GLY A 114 -10.58 -7.08 -6.99
N ASP A 115 -9.65 -6.19 -7.36
CA ASP A 115 -8.22 -6.44 -7.59
C ASP A 115 -7.32 -6.09 -6.37
N GLY A 116 -7.88 -5.95 -5.16
CA GLY A 116 -7.12 -5.77 -3.91
C GLY A 116 -6.98 -7.01 -3.03
N GLY A 117 -7.13 -8.20 -3.61
CA GLY A 117 -6.77 -9.45 -2.94
C GLY A 117 -5.24 -9.61 -2.82
N GLY A 118 -4.79 -10.55 -1.97
CA GLY A 118 -3.38 -10.89 -1.84
C GLY A 118 -2.82 -11.81 -2.94
N PRO A 119 -1.58 -12.33 -2.74
CA PRO A 119 -0.78 -12.17 -1.53
C PRO A 119 -0.03 -10.84 -1.47
N TYR A 120 -0.14 -10.13 -0.34
CA TYR A 120 0.73 -9.01 0.01
C TYR A 120 2.09 -9.49 0.50
N THR A 121 3.09 -8.61 0.42
CA THR A 121 4.38 -8.67 1.11
C THR A 121 4.59 -7.38 1.90
N CYS A 122 5.44 -7.40 2.93
CA CYS A 122 5.74 -6.23 3.73
C CYS A 122 7.24 -6.10 3.96
N ASP A 123 7.72 -4.86 4.00
CA ASP A 123 9.04 -4.51 4.48
C ASP A 123 8.94 -3.39 5.52
N VAL A 124 9.93 -3.31 6.41
CA VAL A 124 10.05 -2.30 7.45
C VAL A 124 11.30 -1.45 7.27
N ASN A 125 11.17 -0.13 7.48
CA ASN A 125 12.28 0.81 7.57
C ASN A 125 12.36 1.34 9.01
N ALA A 126 13.25 0.77 9.82
CA ALA A 126 13.35 1.09 11.24
C ALA A 126 13.85 2.52 11.52
N SER A 127 14.56 3.14 10.58
CA SER A 127 15.05 4.52 10.68
C SER A 127 13.97 5.57 10.44
N GLY A 128 12.83 5.19 9.84
CA GLY A 128 11.77 6.13 9.45
C GLY A 128 12.16 7.10 8.33
N ASP A 129 13.27 6.87 7.62
CA ASP A 129 13.76 7.73 6.53
C ASP A 129 13.45 7.19 5.12
N GLY A 130 12.86 6.01 5.03
CA GLY A 130 12.45 5.33 3.80
C GLY A 130 13.59 5.02 2.83
N LYS A 131 14.82 4.86 3.31
CA LYS A 131 15.98 4.51 2.47
C LYS A 131 16.24 3.02 2.38
N THR A 132 16.20 2.33 3.51
CA THR A 132 16.54 0.90 3.60
C THR A 132 15.40 0.13 4.22
N PHE A 133 14.83 -0.80 3.45
CA PHE A 133 13.72 -1.64 3.86
C PHE A 133 14.23 -3.06 4.12
N THR A 134 13.76 -3.66 5.22
CA THR A 134 14.05 -5.06 5.59
C THR A 134 12.76 -5.87 5.50
N PRO A 135 12.77 -7.07 4.90
CA PRO A 135 11.57 -7.90 4.80
C PRO A 135 10.92 -8.22 6.15
N MET A 136 9.59 -8.17 6.16
CA MET A 136 8.72 -8.55 7.28
C MET A 136 7.80 -9.68 6.85
N THR A 137 7.46 -10.58 7.77
CA THR A 137 6.57 -11.72 7.48
C THR A 137 5.12 -11.33 7.69
N ILE A 138 4.29 -11.49 6.67
CA ILE A 138 2.83 -11.38 6.81
C ILE A 138 2.28 -12.70 7.33
N SER A 139 1.72 -12.70 8.53
CA SER A 139 1.17 -13.89 9.19
C SER A 139 -0.29 -14.16 8.83
N THR A 140 -1.03 -13.16 8.34
CA THR A 140 -2.38 -13.32 7.80
C THR A 140 -2.52 -12.43 6.58
N ASN A 141 -2.69 -13.07 5.42
CA ASN A 141 -2.80 -12.37 4.14
C ASN A 141 -4.26 -12.15 3.75
N ILE A 142 -4.48 -11.20 2.85
CA ILE A 142 -5.79 -10.86 2.32
C ILE A 142 -6.33 -11.99 1.46
N PRO A 143 -7.54 -12.50 1.75
CA PRO A 143 -8.17 -13.51 0.90
C PRO A 143 -8.29 -13.02 -0.54
N GLY A 144 -7.75 -13.79 -1.48
CA GLY A 144 -7.80 -13.50 -2.89
C GLY A 144 -6.96 -14.48 -3.70
N LYS A 145 -7.22 -14.59 -5.00
CA LYS A 145 -6.42 -15.38 -5.94
C LYS A 145 -6.00 -14.49 -7.11
N ASN A 146 -4.70 -14.33 -7.32
CA ASN A 146 -4.14 -13.40 -8.32
C ASN A 146 -4.70 -11.98 -8.14
N SER A 147 -4.65 -11.48 -6.91
CA SER A 147 -5.21 -10.19 -6.51
C SER A 147 -6.72 -10.07 -6.62
N ARG A 148 -7.45 -11.12 -7.02
CA ARG A 148 -8.91 -11.08 -7.16
C ARG A 148 -9.63 -11.63 -5.94
N SER A 149 -10.58 -10.87 -5.38
CA SER A 149 -11.46 -11.34 -4.30
C SER A 149 -12.93 -10.98 -4.60
N GLY A 150 -13.86 -11.82 -4.10
CA GLY A 150 -15.30 -11.55 -4.13
C GLY A 150 -15.85 -10.92 -2.84
N ASN A 151 -15.00 -10.74 -1.82
CA ASN A 151 -15.38 -10.22 -0.50
C ASN A 151 -14.81 -8.82 -0.34
N TYR A 152 -15.68 -7.82 -0.47
CA TYR A 152 -15.35 -6.40 -0.34
C TYR A 152 -15.48 -5.94 1.11
N GLN A 153 -14.74 -6.47 2.07
CA GLN A 153 -14.77 -5.95 3.43
C GLN A 153 -13.43 -6.11 4.17
N GLN A 154 -13.23 -5.14 5.07
CA GLN A 154 -12.16 -4.93 6.03
C GLN A 154 -11.42 -6.21 6.46
N ASN A 155 -10.18 -6.36 6.01
CA ASN A 155 -9.35 -7.49 6.36
C ASN A 155 -8.28 -7.04 7.35
N ARG A 156 -8.14 -7.76 8.47
CA ARG A 156 -7.10 -7.49 9.46
C ARG A 156 -5.87 -8.29 9.08
N GLU A 157 -4.77 -7.60 8.84
CA GLU A 157 -3.48 -8.21 8.59
C GLU A 157 -2.64 -8.14 9.85
N LEU A 158 -1.96 -9.26 10.12
CA LEU A 158 -1.02 -9.38 11.22
C LEU A 158 0.36 -9.56 10.60
N MET A 159 1.29 -8.66 10.91
CA MET A 159 2.67 -8.73 10.43
C MET A 159 3.64 -9.00 11.58
N ARG A 160 4.73 -9.69 11.29
CA ARG A 160 5.78 -10.18 12.20
C ARG A 160 7.15 -9.81 11.66
#